data_AF-A0A453SUD9-F1
#
_entry.id   AF-A0A453SUD9-F1
#
_cell.length_a   1.000
_cell.length_b   1.000
_cell.length_c   1.000
_cell.angle_alpha   90.00
_cell.angle_beta   90.00
_cell.angle_gamma   90.00
#
_symmetry.space_group_name_H-M   'P 1'
#
loop_
_entity.id
_entity.type
_entity.pdbx_description
1 polymer ?
#
loop_
_entity_poly.entity_id
_entity_poly.type
_entity_poly.pdbx_seq_one_letter_code
_entity_poly.pdbx_strand_id
1 'polypeptide(L)' 'LPMGKAPGPDGFTSEFLRACWDIIKQDICDAFDKLYTMNGRGFQKLNEALLTLLPKRPDAASLSDYRPIS' A
#
# COMPACT_ATOMS: atom_id res chain seq x y z
N LEU A 1 -9.40 10.27 1.37
CA LEU A 1 -9.25 8.91 1.93
C LEU A 1 -10.19 8.79 3.13
N PRO A 2 -10.97 7.69 3.24
CA PRO A 2 -11.81 7.46 4.41
C PRO A 2 -10.94 7.31 5.67
N MET A 3 -11.32 7.99 6.75
CA MET A 3 -10.59 7.96 8.02
C MET A 3 -10.82 6.64 8.77
N GLY A 4 -9.86 6.27 9.63
CA GLY A 4 -9.94 5.10 10.51
C GLY A 4 -9.67 3.77 9.81
N LYS A 5 -8.99 3.78 8.65
CA LYS A 5 -8.53 2.54 7.99
C LYS A 5 -7.25 2.04 8.65
N ALA A 6 -7.09 0.71 8.67
CA ALA A 6 -5.83 0.09 9.09
C ALA A 6 -4.68 0.56 8.19
N PRO A 7 -3.45 0.70 8.73
CA PRO A 7 -2.29 1.05 7.93
C PRO A 7 -1.95 -0.06 6.93
N GLY A 8 -1.22 0.32 5.88
CA GLY A 8 -0.59 -0.65 5.00
C GLY A 8 0.56 -1.40 5.70
N PRO A 9 1.28 -2.25 4.96
CA PRO A 9 2.46 -2.96 5.48
C PRO A 9 3.58 -2.03 6.00
N ASP A 10 3.57 -0.77 5.57
CA ASP A 10 4.50 0.27 5.99
C ASP A 10 4.18 0.89 7.37
N GLY A 11 3.00 0.59 7.93
CA GLY A 11 2.56 1.10 9.23
C GLY A 11 2.00 2.53 9.19
N PHE A 12 1.89 3.17 8.02
CA PHE A 12 1.38 4.54 7.91
C PHE A 12 -0.12 4.57 7.57
N THR A 13 -0.84 5.47 8.23
CA THR A 13 -2.27 5.70 7.96
C THR A 13 -2.48 6.86 6.99
N SER A 14 -3.68 6.95 6.43
CA SER A 14 -4.05 8.08 5.57
C SER A 14 -3.99 9.43 6.29
N GLU A 15 -4.23 9.42 7.60
CA GLU A 15 -4.20 10.57 8.49
C GLU A 15 -2.77 11.05 8.72
N PHE A 16 -1.84 10.11 8.91
CA PHE A 16 -0.41 10.40 8.98
C PHE A 16 0.07 11.06 7.68
N LEU A 17 -0.25 10.48 6.52
CA LEU A 17 0.13 11.04 5.22
C LEU A 17 -0.43 12.45 5.01
N ARG A 18 -1.69 12.69 5.42
CA ARG A 18 -2.29 14.03 5.34
C ARG A 18 -1.62 15.02 6.30
N ALA A 19 -1.31 14.61 7.52
CA ALA A 19 -0.64 15.46 8.51
C ALA A 19 0.78 15.83 8.07
N CYS A 20 1.47 14.93 7.38
CA CYS A 20 2.82 15.13 6.87
C CYS A 20 2.86 15.70 5.43
N TRP A 21 1.73 16.09 4.85
CA TRP A 21 1.65 16.45 3.43
C TRP A 21 2.66 17.53 3.02
N ASP A 22 2.81 18.58 3.83
CA ASP A 22 3.77 19.66 3.53
C ASP A 22 5.23 19.22 3.55
N ILE A 23 5.53 18.10 4.20
CA ILE A 23 6.86 17.48 4.24
C ILE A 23 7.08 16.59 3.02
N ILE A 24 6.12 15.72 2.70
CA ILE A 24 6.30 14.64 1.71
C ILE A 24 5.85 14.99 0.28
N LYS A 25 5.13 16.11 0.09
CA LYS A 25 4.51 16.45 -1.20
C LYS A 25 5.51 16.50 -2.35
N GLN A 26 6.70 17.08 -2.13
CA GLN A 26 7.70 17.25 -3.18
C GLN A 26 8.29 15.91 -3.60
N ASP A 27 8.62 15.04 -2.64
CA ASP A 27 9.13 13.70 -2.91
C ASP A 27 8.14 12.87 -3.75
N ILE A 28 6.84 13.03 -3.49
CA ILE A 28 5.78 12.37 -4.27
C ILE A 28 5.73 12.94 -5.69
N CYS A 29 5.77 14.26 -5.87
CA CYS A 29 5.81 14.89 -7.19
C CYS A 29 7.03 14.43 -8.01
N ASP A 30 8.21 14.45 -7.40
CA ASP A 30 9.46 14.03 -8.06
C ASP A 30 9.42 12.53 -8.46
N ALA A 31 8.78 11.69 -7.63
CA ALA A 31 8.56 10.29 -7.96
C ALA A 31 7.66 10.13 -9.21
N PHE A 32 6.60 10.92 -9.34
CA PHE A 32 5.75 10.92 -10.53
C PHE A 32 6.46 11.44 -11.78
N ASP A 33 7.25 12.51 -11.69
CA ASP A 33 8.04 13.02 -12.82
C ASP A 33 9.05 11.98 -13.32
N LYS A 34 9.67 11.26 -12.40
CA LYS A 34 10.59 10.16 -12.71
C LYS A 34 9.89 8.99 -13.41
N LEU A 35 8.67 8.67 -13.01
CA LEU A 35 7.84 7.67 -13.70
C LEU A 35 7.41 8.17 -15.09
N TYR A 36 7.00 9.43 -15.21
CA TYR A 36 6.59 10.05 -16.46
C TYR A 36 7.70 10.05 -17.52
N THR A 37 8.95 10.24 -17.08
CA THR A 37 10.15 10.16 -17.92
C THR A 37 10.65 8.72 -18.16
N MET A 38 9.84 7.71 -17.80
CA MET A 38 10.15 6.28 -17.97
C MET A 38 11.41 5.82 -17.21
N ASN A 39 11.79 6.52 -16.13
CA ASN A 39 12.94 6.16 -15.30
C ASN A 39 12.53 5.35 -14.06
N GLY A 40 12.23 4.07 -14.25
CA GLY A 40 11.79 3.18 -13.17
C GLY A 40 12.83 2.81 -12.11
N ARG A 41 14.07 3.31 -12.17
CA ARG A 41 15.16 2.88 -11.27
C ARG A 41 14.85 3.23 -9.81
N GLY A 42 14.95 2.27 -8.91
CA GLY A 42 14.70 2.49 -7.48
C GLY A 42 13.25 2.29 -7.04
N PHE A 43 12.33 1.95 -7.96
CA PHE A 43 10.93 1.67 -7.67
C PHE A 43 10.61 0.17 -7.54
N GLN A 44 11.61 -0.70 -7.37
CA GLN A 44 11.38 -2.15 -7.26
C GLN A 44 10.39 -2.50 -6.14
N LYS A 45 10.48 -1.78 -5.01
CA LYS A 45 9.58 -1.96 -3.86
C LYS A 45 8.12 -1.59 -4.12
N LEU A 46 7.83 -0.76 -5.12
CA LEU A 46 6.44 -0.43 -5.47
C LEU A 46 5.68 -1.62 -6.06
N ASN A 47 6.38 -2.66 -6.51
CA ASN A 47 5.77 -3.89 -7.01
C ASN A 47 5.62 -4.98 -5.94
N GLU A 48 5.95 -4.67 -4.68
CA GLU A 48 5.75 -5.57 -3.55
C GLU A 48 4.33 -5.41 -3.01
N ALA A 49 3.65 -6.54 -2.74
CA ALA A 49 2.33 -6.55 -2.12
C ALA A 49 2.33 -7.52 -0.94
N LEU A 50 1.70 -7.14 0.17
CA LEU A 50 1.48 -8.02 1.31
C LEU A 50 0.13 -8.73 1.14
N LEU A 51 0.18 -10.00 0.76
CA LEU A 51 -1.03 -10.81 0.65
C LEU A 51 -1.48 -11.28 2.04
N THR A 52 -2.60 -10.74 2.53
CA THR A 52 -3.26 -11.24 3.74
C THR A 52 -4.40 -12.18 3.36
N LEU A 53 -4.41 -13.39 3.91
CA LEU A 53 -5.46 -14.37 3.66
C LEU A 53 -6.52 -14.30 4.76
N LEU A 54 -7.70 -13.80 4.43
CA LEU A 54 -8.83 -13.79 5.35
C LEU A 54 -9.66 -15.08 5.21
N PRO A 55 -9.86 -15.86 6.29
CA PRO A 55 -10.70 -17.05 6.22
C PRO A 55 -12.15 -16.65 5.96
N LYS A 56 -12.83 -17.32 5.02
CA LYS A 56 -14.26 -17.13 4.75
C LYS A 56 -15.15 -17.85 5.77
N ARG A 57 -14.60 -18.89 6.41
CA ARG A 57 -15.27 -19.76 7.39
C ARG A 57 -14.29 -20.22 8.47
N PRO A 58 -14.74 -20.56 9.68
CA PRO A 58 -13.86 -20.94 10.80
C PRO A 58 -13.02 -22.21 10.56
N ASP A 59 -13.51 -23.14 9.75
CA ASP A 59 -12.91 -24.44 9.42
C ASP A 59 -12.07 -24.41 8.12
N ALA A 60 -11.56 -23.24 7.73
CA ALA A 60 -10.83 -23.05 6.48
C ALA A 60 -9.56 -23.93 6.38
N ALA A 61 -9.55 -24.86 5.43
CA ALA A 61 -8.50 -25.87 5.29
C ALA A 61 -7.80 -25.85 3.92
N SER A 62 -8.43 -25.25 2.90
CA SER A 62 -7.92 -25.18 1.53
C SER A 62 -7.77 -23.74 1.05
N LEU A 63 -6.95 -23.50 0.01
CA LEU A 63 -6.70 -22.15 -0.50
C LEU A 63 -7.99 -21.42 -0.93
N SER A 64 -8.97 -22.14 -1.48
CA SER A 64 -10.25 -21.59 -1.91
C SER A 64 -11.12 -21.10 -0.74
N ASP A 65 -10.81 -21.51 0.49
CA ASP A 65 -11.50 -21.07 1.71
C ASP A 65 -11.06 -19.67 2.18
N TYR A 66 -10.02 -19.11 1.57
CA TYR A 66 -9.51 -17.79 1.92
C TYR A 66 -9.88 -16.77 0.85
N ARG A 67 -10.08 -15.54 1.30
CA ARG A 67 -10.13 -14.36 0.43
C ARG A 67 -8.78 -13.65 0.56
N PRO A 68 -7.96 -13.62 -0.50
CA PRO A 68 -6.77 -12.77 -0.48
C PRO A 68 -7.20 -11.30 -0.49
N ILE A 69 -6.59 -10.52 0.39
CA ILE A 69 -6.63 -9.06 0.35
C ILE A 69 -5.19 -8.54 0.33
N SER A 70 -4.99 -7.44 -0.38
CA SER A 70 -3.75 -6.66 -0.41
C SER A 70 -4.03 -5.28 0.15
#